data_AF-A0A0N5D7U2-F1
#
_entry.id   AF-A0A0N5D7U2-F1
#
_cell.length_a   1.000
_cell.length_b   1.000
_cell.length_c   1.000
_cell.angle_alpha   90.00
_cell.angle_beta   90.00
_cell.angle_gamma   90.00
#
_symmetry.space_group_name_H-M   'P 1'
#
loop_
_entity.id
_entity.type
_entity.pdbx_description
1 polymer ?
#
loop_
_entity_poly.entity_id
_entity_poly.type
_entity_poly.pdbx_seq_one_letter_code
_entity_poly.pdbx_strand_id
1 'polypeptide(L)'
;MYHFPRFYSSLATTSERCIHSRTWEIFASVALFRPPIIAPRMNEIEQRYHSLMLQKELEDSLRCDFELRQLRDERLLKEKEKLKMSGEGGIIKEEIGILASVDEENWQKEASRIRDELSIGNISMFENDDDKSLMRKIDESLVFITCQKFGREDGYRSQWMLPQLRNIPGESLKQAKRCLKDFFLDRIHVEGLSNAPFSVFSYLYPAKLRQRLRTRSKGAVIFFFKAFCTTCVPLRINKEEIADYKWVTAEEFVANMKHTKSYITALSTLFPPYIMTKDGFQSEETVLPQKRKMSLSKVNHKSLRTYKV
;
A
#
# COMPACT_ATOMS: atom_id res chain seq x y z
N MET A 1 -34.87 -1.34 -46.67
CA MET A 1 -34.84 0.08 -46.26
C MET A 1 -33.96 0.20 -45.02
N TYR A 2 -32.87 0.95 -45.13
CA TYR A 2 -31.81 1.03 -44.12
C TYR A 2 -32.25 1.88 -42.92
N HIS A 3 -32.11 1.34 -41.71
CA HIS A 3 -32.35 2.06 -40.46
C HIS A 3 -31.07 2.82 -40.08
N PHE A 4 -31.06 4.14 -40.25
CA PHE A 4 -30.01 5.00 -39.72
C PHE A 4 -30.16 5.14 -38.20
N PRO A 5 -29.12 4.87 -37.38
CA PRO A 5 -29.14 5.22 -35.97
C PRO A 5 -28.95 6.74 -35.83
N ARG A 6 -29.87 7.38 -35.09
CA ARG A 6 -29.78 8.80 -34.73
C ARG A 6 -28.57 9.01 -33.83
N PHE A 7 -27.57 9.72 -34.34
CA PHE A 7 -26.51 10.29 -33.52
C PHE A 7 -27.12 11.33 -32.57
N TYR A 8 -27.01 11.10 -31.25
CA TYR A 8 -27.26 12.15 -30.27
C TYR A 8 -26.11 13.16 -30.34
N SER A 9 -26.37 14.31 -30.96
CA SER A 9 -25.46 15.45 -30.89
C SER A 9 -25.46 16.00 -29.47
N SER A 10 -24.33 15.95 -28.78
CA SER A 10 -24.14 16.69 -27.54
C SER A 10 -23.94 18.17 -27.88
N LEU A 11 -25.03 18.91 -28.05
CA LEU A 11 -24.98 20.36 -28.00
C LEU A 11 -24.69 20.74 -26.54
N ALA A 12 -23.41 20.99 -26.26
CA ALA A 12 -22.98 21.65 -25.04
C ALA A 12 -23.72 22.99 -24.98
N THR A 13 -24.72 23.06 -24.10
CA THR A 13 -25.42 24.30 -23.82
C THR A 13 -24.47 25.16 -23.00
N THR A 14 -23.82 26.11 -23.66
CA THR A 14 -23.03 27.17 -23.03
C THR A 14 -24.00 28.02 -22.20
N SER A 15 -24.14 27.71 -20.91
CA SER A 15 -24.91 28.57 -20.01
C SER A 15 -24.06 29.79 -19.65
N GLU A 16 -24.31 30.91 -20.30
CA GLU A 16 -23.83 32.21 -19.84
C GLU A 16 -24.66 32.70 -18.64
N ARG A 17 -23.93 33.10 -17.58
CA ARG A 17 -24.29 34.05 -16.52
C ARG A 17 -25.31 33.61 -15.45
N CYS A 18 -24.79 32.95 -14.41
CA CYS A 18 -25.25 33.18 -13.04
C CYS A 18 -24.46 34.37 -12.44
N ILE A 19 -24.96 35.58 -12.64
CA ILE A 19 -24.53 36.76 -11.87
C ILE A 19 -25.48 36.81 -10.66
N HIS A 20 -24.92 36.80 -9.45
CA HIS A 20 -25.56 36.81 -8.10
C HIS A 20 -25.57 35.49 -7.29
N SER A 21 -24.44 34.79 -7.21
CA SER A 21 -24.18 33.88 -6.09
C SER A 21 -22.73 34.01 -5.63
N ARG A 22 -22.50 34.04 -4.31
CA ARG A 22 -21.19 34.11 -3.65
C ARG A 22 -20.12 33.41 -4.48
N THR A 23 -19.16 34.17 -5.04
CA THR A 23 -18.14 33.57 -5.90
C THR A 23 -17.21 32.73 -5.03
N TRP A 24 -17.14 31.44 -5.30
CA TRP A 24 -16.17 30.54 -4.71
C TRP A 24 -15.06 30.32 -5.73
N GLU A 25 -13.82 30.32 -5.26
CA GLU A 25 -12.71 29.89 -6.12
C GLU A 25 -12.66 28.37 -6.16
N ILE A 26 -12.66 27.81 -7.36
CA ILE A 26 -12.63 26.37 -7.57
C ILE A 26 -11.17 25.96 -7.77
N PHE A 27 -10.73 24.98 -6.99
CA PHE A 27 -9.42 24.36 -7.08
C PHE A 27 -9.58 22.87 -7.37
N ALA A 28 -8.70 22.33 -8.19
CA ALA A 28 -8.56 20.90 -8.40
C ALA A 28 -7.26 20.45 -7.76
N SER A 29 -7.32 19.43 -6.92
CA SER A 29 -6.16 18.81 -6.29
C SER A 29 -6.07 17.34 -6.67
N VAL A 30 -4.85 16.85 -6.85
CA VAL A 30 -4.60 15.46 -7.27
C VAL A 30 -3.75 14.77 -6.20
N ALA A 31 -4.29 13.72 -5.59
CA ALA A 31 -3.54 12.78 -4.78
C ALA A 31 -2.85 11.78 -5.70
N LEU A 32 -1.55 11.98 -5.92
CA LEU A 32 -0.72 11.08 -6.70
C LEU A 32 -0.15 9.99 -5.79
N PHE A 33 -0.52 8.75 -6.07
CA PHE A 33 -0.06 7.56 -5.37
C PHE A 33 1.00 6.85 -6.19
N ARG A 34 2.07 6.40 -5.54
CA ARG A 34 2.95 5.36 -6.07
C ARG A 34 2.51 4.04 -5.43
N PRO A 35 2.04 3.04 -6.19
CA PRO A 35 1.68 1.73 -5.65
C PRO A 35 2.94 0.99 -5.15
N PRO A 36 2.79 0.00 -4.25
CA PRO A 36 3.91 -0.84 -3.83
C PRO A 36 4.46 -1.62 -5.03
N ILE A 37 5.79 -1.67 -5.17
CA ILE A 37 6.47 -2.44 -6.24
C ILE A 37 6.66 -3.90 -5.79
N ILE A 38 6.94 -4.11 -4.51
CA ILE A 38 7.09 -5.45 -3.92
C ILE A 38 5.92 -5.76 -3.00
N ALA A 39 5.68 -7.05 -2.76
CA ALA A 39 4.71 -7.48 -1.78
C ALA A 39 5.17 -7.05 -0.36
N PRO A 40 4.23 -6.62 0.50
CA PRO A 40 4.52 -6.31 1.89
C PRO A 40 4.99 -7.56 2.63
N ARG A 41 5.80 -7.37 3.67
CA ARG A 41 6.27 -8.47 4.53
C ARG A 41 5.10 -9.05 5.33
N MET A 42 5.11 -10.37 5.50
CA MET A 42 4.11 -11.07 6.30
C MET A 42 4.25 -10.73 7.79
N ASN A 43 3.14 -10.48 8.46
CA ASN A 43 3.05 -10.35 9.92
C ASN A 43 3.31 -11.69 10.62
N GLU A 44 3.60 -11.70 11.93
CA GLU A 44 3.88 -12.94 12.68
C GLU A 44 2.73 -13.95 12.60
N ILE A 45 1.48 -13.47 12.69
CA ILE A 45 0.28 -14.32 12.59
C ILE A 45 0.16 -14.90 11.19
N GLU A 46 0.42 -14.09 10.16
CA GLU A 46 0.41 -14.51 8.76
C GLU A 46 1.50 -15.55 8.49
N GLN A 47 2.70 -15.39 9.07
CA GLN A 47 3.78 -16.37 8.97
C GLN A 47 3.39 -17.70 9.62
N ARG A 48 2.81 -17.69 10.83
CA ARG A 48 2.33 -18.90 11.50
C ARG A 48 1.23 -19.59 10.70
N TYR A 49 0.29 -18.81 10.18
CA TYR A 49 -0.79 -19.33 9.34
C TYR A 49 -0.24 -19.92 8.03
N HIS A 50 0.70 -19.24 7.39
CA HIS A 50 1.38 -19.73 6.19
C HIS A 50 2.08 -21.07 6.43
N SER A 51 2.84 -21.19 7.53
CA SER A 51 3.49 -22.46 7.91
C SER A 51 2.47 -23.58 8.16
N LEU A 52 1.37 -23.28 8.85
CA LEU A 52 0.29 -24.24 9.08
C LEU A 52 -0.36 -24.68 7.76
N MET A 53 -0.62 -23.75 6.85
CA MET A 53 -1.20 -24.05 5.54
C MET A 53 -0.26 -24.92 4.69
N LEU A 54 1.04 -24.62 4.68
CA LEU A 54 2.03 -25.44 3.99
C LEU A 54 2.12 -26.85 4.57
N GLN A 55 2.08 -26.98 5.89
CA GLN A 55 2.09 -28.30 6.53
C GLN A 55 0.84 -29.10 6.15
N LYS A 56 -0.33 -28.47 6.20
CA LYS A 56 -1.57 -29.11 5.80
C LYS A 56 -1.56 -29.51 4.33
N GLU A 57 -1.07 -28.64 3.45
CA GLU A 57 -0.92 -28.94 2.03
C GLU A 57 -0.02 -30.16 1.81
N LEU A 58 1.09 -30.26 2.54
CA LEU A 58 1.99 -31.41 2.47
C LEU A 58 1.31 -32.70 2.95
N GLU A 59 0.60 -32.66 4.08
CA GLU A 59 -0.11 -33.81 4.66
C GLU A 59 -1.24 -34.32 3.77
N ASP A 60 -1.98 -33.40 3.13
CA ASP A 60 -3.10 -33.70 2.24
C ASP A 60 -2.64 -34.05 0.80
N SER A 61 -1.38 -33.78 0.45
CA SER A 61 -0.84 -34.01 -0.89
C SER A 61 -0.40 -35.46 -1.13
N LEU A 62 -0.50 -35.88 -2.40
CA LEU A 62 0.13 -37.11 -2.86
C LEU A 62 1.60 -36.85 -3.21
N ARG A 63 2.42 -37.90 -3.15
CA ARG A 63 3.81 -37.79 -3.57
C ARG A 63 3.93 -37.36 -5.01
N CYS A 64 4.74 -36.33 -5.25
CA CYS A 64 4.98 -35.83 -6.59
C CYS A 64 5.97 -36.72 -7.36
N ASP A 65 6.04 -36.55 -8.68
CA ASP A 65 6.93 -37.34 -9.55
C ASP A 65 8.41 -37.23 -9.13
N PHE A 66 8.83 -36.07 -8.63
CA PHE A 66 10.19 -35.85 -8.14
C PHE A 66 10.48 -36.72 -6.90
N GLU A 67 9.58 -36.74 -5.92
CA GLU A 67 9.73 -37.57 -4.72
C GLU A 67 9.67 -39.08 -5.06
N LEU A 68 8.80 -39.47 -5.99
CA LEU A 68 8.73 -40.85 -6.46
C LEU A 68 10.02 -41.28 -7.16
N ARG A 69 10.63 -40.38 -7.94
CA ARG A 69 11.95 -40.59 -8.56
C ARG A 69 13.04 -40.69 -7.50
N GLN A 70 13.08 -39.78 -6.53
CA GLN A 70 14.07 -39.81 -5.46
C GLN A 70 14.05 -41.13 -4.67
N LEU A 71 12.85 -41.62 -4.32
CA LEU A 71 12.70 -42.91 -3.64
C LEU A 71 13.12 -44.11 -4.50
N ARG A 72 12.89 -44.03 -5.82
CA ARG A 72 13.35 -45.05 -6.77
C ARG A 72 14.88 -45.06 -6.82
N ASP A 73 15.49 -43.90 -6.99
CA ASP A 73 16.94 -43.76 -7.09
C ASP A 73 17.65 -44.25 -5.81
N GLU A 74 17.12 -43.90 -4.63
CA GLU A 74 17.64 -44.40 -3.34
C GLU A 74 17.57 -45.93 -3.21
N ARG A 75 16.49 -46.53 -3.72
CA ARG A 75 16.31 -47.99 -3.69
C ARG A 75 17.37 -48.66 -4.56
N LEU A 76 17.56 -48.17 -5.78
CA LEU A 76 18.56 -48.68 -6.71
C LEU A 76 19.98 -48.52 -6.16
N LEU A 77 20.27 -47.41 -5.47
CA LEU A 77 21.57 -47.16 -4.86
C LEU A 77 21.87 -48.16 -3.74
N LYS A 78 20.91 -48.40 -2.84
CA LYS A 78 21.03 -49.38 -1.75
C LYS A 78 21.20 -50.81 -2.27
N GLU A 79 20.50 -51.17 -3.34
CA GLU A 79 20.64 -52.48 -3.97
C GLU A 79 22.03 -52.65 -4.60
N LYS A 80 22.52 -51.62 -5.29
CA LYS A 80 23.88 -51.58 -5.84
C LYS A 80 24.95 -51.73 -4.76
N GLU A 81 24.79 -51.07 -3.62
CA GLU A 81 25.70 -51.20 -2.48
C GLU A 81 25.71 -52.62 -1.92
N LYS A 82 24.54 -53.24 -1.72
CA LYS A 82 24.43 -54.63 -1.22
C LYS A 82 25.09 -55.63 -2.17
N LEU A 83 24.87 -55.50 -3.47
CA LEU A 83 25.48 -56.38 -4.47
C LEU A 83 27.01 -56.25 -4.48
N LYS A 84 27.54 -55.02 -4.38
CA LYS A 84 28.98 -54.79 -4.23
C LYS A 84 29.55 -55.47 -2.98
N MET A 85 28.83 -55.45 -1.86
CA MET A 85 29.26 -56.09 -0.61
C MET A 85 29.16 -57.61 -0.65
N SER A 86 28.20 -58.17 -1.39
CA SER A 86 27.99 -59.61 -1.51
C SER A 86 28.93 -60.29 -2.52
N GLY A 87 29.69 -59.52 -3.32
CA GLY A 87 30.64 -60.05 -4.31
C GLY A 87 30.00 -60.77 -5.52
N GLU A 88 28.68 -60.93 -5.54
CA GLU A 88 27.94 -61.44 -6.69
C GLU A 88 27.76 -60.31 -7.71
N GLY A 89 28.34 -60.48 -8.90
CA GLY A 89 28.24 -59.55 -10.04
C GLY A 89 26.84 -59.51 -10.66
N GLY A 90 25.82 -59.26 -9.85
CA GLY A 90 24.44 -59.08 -10.29
C GLY A 90 24.31 -57.83 -11.16
N ILE A 91 23.77 -58.01 -12.37
CA ILE A 91 23.48 -56.92 -13.30
C ILE A 91 22.19 -56.24 -12.84
N ILE A 92 22.29 -55.00 -12.37
CA ILE A 92 21.13 -54.16 -12.06
C ILE A 92 20.41 -53.87 -13.38
N LYS A 93 19.11 -54.19 -13.45
CA LYS A 93 18.30 -54.08 -14.69
C LYS A 93 18.00 -52.64 -15.11
N GLU A 94 18.05 -51.69 -14.19
CA GLU A 94 17.75 -50.28 -14.47
C GLU A 94 19.03 -49.44 -14.43
N GLU A 95 19.29 -48.71 -15.50
CA GLU A 95 20.35 -47.71 -15.55
C GLU A 95 19.93 -46.49 -14.72
N ILE A 96 20.73 -46.16 -13.70
CA ILE A 96 20.59 -44.92 -12.95
C ILE A 96 21.09 -43.80 -13.86
N GLY A 97 20.18 -42.94 -14.31
CA GLY A 97 20.51 -41.71 -15.04
C GLY A 97 21.14 -40.65 -14.13
N ILE A 98 20.80 -39.38 -14.34
CA ILE A 98 21.13 -38.33 -13.36
C ILE A 98 20.29 -38.58 -12.11
N LEU A 99 20.92 -38.54 -10.93
CA LEU A 99 20.25 -38.75 -9.65
C LEU A 99 19.41 -37.52 -9.29
N ALA A 100 18.20 -37.72 -8.74
CA ALA A 100 17.34 -36.60 -8.31
C ALA A 100 18.05 -35.62 -7.34
N SER A 101 18.94 -36.11 -6.47
CA SER A 101 19.71 -35.25 -5.55
C SER A 101 20.74 -34.38 -6.27
N VAL A 102 21.30 -34.84 -7.41
CA VAL A 102 22.23 -34.04 -8.22
C VAL A 102 21.48 -32.89 -8.92
N ASP A 103 20.26 -33.17 -9.40
CA ASP A 103 19.39 -32.13 -9.95
C ASP A 103 19.04 -31.09 -8.87
N GLU A 104 18.70 -31.52 -7.66
CA GLU A 104 18.41 -30.64 -6.52
C GLU A 104 19.61 -29.74 -6.17
N GLU A 105 20.81 -30.30 -6.07
CA GLU A 105 22.04 -29.53 -5.83
C GLU A 105 22.30 -28.50 -6.94
N ASN A 106 22.07 -28.87 -8.20
CA ASN A 106 22.24 -27.95 -9.32
C ASN A 106 21.23 -26.81 -9.27
N TRP A 107 19.97 -27.09 -8.92
CA TRP A 107 18.96 -26.06 -8.71
C TRP A 107 19.28 -25.15 -7.52
N GLN A 108 19.80 -25.69 -6.43
CA GLN A 108 20.23 -24.89 -5.27
C GLN A 108 21.41 -23.98 -5.61
N LYS A 109 22.39 -24.47 -6.38
CA LYS A 109 23.52 -23.66 -6.88
C LYS A 109 23.04 -22.53 -7.78
N GLU A 110 22.14 -22.84 -8.72
CA GLU A 110 21.56 -21.85 -9.63
C GLU A 110 20.74 -20.80 -8.88
N ALA A 111 19.89 -21.23 -7.94
CA ALA A 111 19.09 -20.34 -7.12
C ALA A 111 19.96 -19.41 -6.26
N SER A 112 21.08 -19.92 -5.74
CA SER A 112 22.05 -19.11 -4.98
C SER A 112 22.74 -18.09 -5.89
N ARG A 113 23.18 -18.50 -7.09
CA ARG A 113 23.76 -17.60 -8.09
C ARG A 113 22.81 -16.46 -8.45
N ILE A 114 21.56 -16.77 -8.76
CA ILE A 114 20.54 -15.77 -9.10
C ILE A 114 20.27 -14.83 -7.91
N ARG A 115 20.19 -15.38 -6.69
CA ARG A 115 19.97 -14.58 -5.48
C ARG A 115 21.11 -13.59 -5.25
N ASP A 116 22.35 -14.00 -5.49
CA ASP A 116 23.53 -13.17 -5.33
C ASP A 116 23.65 -12.13 -6.46
N GLU A 117 23.39 -12.52 -7.71
CA GLU A 117 23.45 -11.63 -8.87
C GLU A 117 22.38 -10.52 -8.81
N LEU A 118 21.16 -10.88 -8.40
CA LEU A 118 20.03 -9.95 -8.33
C LEU A 118 19.80 -9.39 -6.92
N SER A 119 20.66 -9.72 -5.95
CA SER A 119 20.52 -9.31 -4.54
C SER A 119 19.12 -9.56 -3.95
N ILE A 120 18.46 -10.65 -4.36
CA ILE A 120 17.07 -10.94 -3.99
C ILE A 120 16.97 -11.15 -2.48
N GLY A 121 16.11 -10.38 -1.83
CA GLY A 121 15.89 -10.42 -0.38
C GLY A 121 16.58 -9.28 0.39
N ASN A 122 17.58 -8.61 -0.21
CA ASN A 122 18.19 -7.41 0.36
C ASN A 122 17.47 -6.15 -0.14
N ILE A 123 16.32 -5.85 0.46
CA ILE A 123 15.53 -4.65 0.15
C ILE A 123 16.35 -3.36 0.31
N SER A 124 17.30 -3.35 1.26
CA SER A 124 18.16 -2.20 1.54
C SER A 124 19.10 -1.80 0.39
N MET A 125 19.39 -2.70 -0.57
CA MET A 125 20.18 -2.33 -1.75
C MET A 125 19.38 -1.53 -2.78
N PHE A 126 18.06 -1.69 -2.78
CA PHE A 126 17.14 -1.01 -3.70
C PHE A 126 16.47 0.20 -3.06
N GLU A 127 16.33 0.17 -1.74
CA GLU A 127 15.72 1.23 -0.98
C GLU A 127 16.64 2.44 -0.85
N ASN A 128 16.12 3.59 -1.27
CA ASN A 128 16.75 4.87 -0.99
C ASN A 128 15.97 5.57 0.12
N ASP A 129 16.61 5.92 1.23
CA ASP A 129 15.95 6.60 2.35
C ASP A 129 15.65 8.09 2.07
N ASP A 130 15.90 8.57 0.85
CA ASP A 130 15.58 9.94 0.46
C ASP A 130 14.07 10.14 0.35
N ASP A 131 13.53 11.11 1.11
CA ASP A 131 12.12 11.56 1.07
C ASP A 131 11.62 11.96 -0.34
N LYS A 132 12.55 12.24 -1.25
CA LYS A 132 12.28 12.69 -2.62
C LYS A 132 12.34 11.56 -3.65
N SER A 133 12.91 10.42 -3.28
CA SER A 133 13.07 9.28 -4.16
C SER A 133 11.78 8.47 -4.25
N LEU A 134 11.45 7.98 -5.44
CA LEU A 134 10.36 7.02 -5.65
C LEU A 134 10.76 5.61 -5.19
N MET A 135 12.05 5.38 -4.93
CA MET A 135 12.60 4.09 -4.48
C MET A 135 12.69 3.97 -2.94
N ARG A 136 12.06 4.90 -2.20
CA ARG A 136 11.88 4.78 -0.74
C ARG A 136 10.76 3.77 -0.45
N LYS A 137 10.85 2.98 0.63
CA LYS A 137 9.78 2.11 1.15
C LYS A 137 9.02 1.36 0.05
N ILE A 138 9.76 0.52 -0.68
CA ILE A 138 9.28 -0.08 -1.93
C ILE A 138 8.08 -1.03 -1.76
N ASP A 139 7.87 -1.53 -0.55
CA ASP A 139 6.78 -2.39 -0.08
C ASP A 139 5.50 -1.64 0.28
N GLU A 140 5.57 -0.31 0.45
CA GLU A 140 4.42 0.51 0.81
C GLU A 140 3.95 1.44 -0.32
N SER A 141 2.68 1.83 -0.24
CA SER A 141 2.15 2.87 -1.11
C SER A 141 2.55 4.25 -0.61
N LEU A 142 3.12 5.08 -1.49
CA LEU A 142 3.52 6.44 -1.15
C LEU A 142 2.59 7.47 -1.78
N VAL A 143 2.41 8.60 -1.11
CA VAL A 143 1.63 9.74 -1.60
C VAL A 143 2.53 10.94 -1.78
N PHE A 144 2.35 11.63 -2.91
CA PHE A 144 3.06 12.85 -3.20
C PHE A 144 2.46 14.05 -2.47
N ILE A 145 3.27 14.73 -1.66
CA ILE A 145 2.91 15.98 -0.99
C ILE A 145 3.87 17.10 -1.41
N THR A 146 3.35 18.32 -1.40
CA THR A 146 4.08 19.50 -1.87
C THR A 146 3.91 20.69 -0.93
N CYS A 147 4.93 21.55 -0.92
CA CYS A 147 4.85 22.93 -0.48
C CYS A 147 4.84 23.82 -1.73
N GLN A 148 3.74 24.51 -2.00
CA GLN A 148 3.56 25.34 -3.17
C GLN A 148 3.90 26.80 -2.89
N LYS A 149 4.50 27.46 -3.88
CA LYS A 149 4.68 28.91 -3.94
C LYS A 149 3.51 29.42 -4.78
N PHE A 150 2.45 29.95 -4.16
CA PHE A 150 1.27 30.48 -4.86
C PHE A 150 1.56 31.79 -5.63
N GLY A 151 2.62 31.84 -6.44
CA GLY A 151 3.03 33.01 -7.22
C GLY A 151 3.32 34.25 -6.37
N ARG A 152 3.70 34.09 -5.10
CA ARG A 152 4.04 35.21 -4.21
C ARG A 152 5.54 35.46 -4.22
N GLU A 153 5.93 36.69 -4.53
CA GLU A 153 7.33 37.15 -4.54
C GLU A 153 7.94 37.20 -3.13
N ASP A 154 7.12 37.19 -2.07
CA ASP A 154 7.56 37.20 -0.66
C ASP A 154 8.27 35.90 -0.18
N GLY A 155 8.52 34.93 -1.08
CA GLY A 155 9.11 33.64 -0.71
C GLY A 155 8.20 32.77 0.18
N TYR A 156 6.89 33.06 0.22
CA TYR A 156 5.91 32.31 1.03
C TYR A 156 5.87 30.84 0.61
N ARG A 157 6.05 29.94 1.59
CA ARG A 157 5.86 28.49 1.43
C ARG A 157 4.53 28.09 2.05
N SER A 158 3.70 27.37 1.30
CA SER A 158 2.49 26.77 1.87
C SER A 158 2.84 25.74 2.94
N GLN A 159 1.84 25.40 3.76
CA GLN A 159 1.90 24.17 4.55
C GLN A 159 1.92 22.96 3.60
N TRP A 160 2.34 21.81 4.11
CA TRP A 160 2.31 20.54 3.39
C TRP A 160 0.88 20.24 2.95
N MET A 161 0.70 20.10 1.64
CA MET A 161 -0.59 19.81 1.04
C MET A 161 -0.47 18.98 -0.22
N LEU A 162 -1.60 18.45 -0.68
CA LEU A 162 -1.65 17.80 -1.98
C LEU A 162 -1.46 18.86 -3.07
N PRO A 163 -0.83 18.51 -4.20
CA PRO A 163 -0.68 19.43 -5.30
C PRO A 163 -2.08 19.88 -5.76
N GLN A 164 -2.29 21.19 -5.79
CA GLN A 164 -3.54 21.81 -6.19
C GLN A 164 -3.30 22.91 -7.21
N LEU A 165 -4.24 23.09 -8.13
CA LEU A 165 -4.22 24.13 -9.15
C LEU A 165 -5.59 24.81 -9.21
N ARG A 166 -5.60 26.11 -9.46
CA ARG A 166 -6.82 26.87 -9.69
C ARG A 166 -7.48 26.44 -11.01
N ASN A 167 -8.79 26.19 -11.00
CA ASN A 167 -9.52 25.89 -12.22
C ASN A 167 -9.68 27.15 -13.08
N ILE A 168 -9.43 27.05 -14.39
CA ILE A 168 -9.65 28.14 -15.34
C ILE A 168 -11.15 28.15 -15.72
N PRO A 169 -11.81 29.32 -15.74
CA PRO A 169 -13.20 29.40 -16.17
C PRO A 169 -13.35 28.91 -17.61
N GLY A 170 -14.25 27.95 -17.83
CA GLY A 170 -14.47 27.30 -19.14
C GLY A 170 -13.79 25.95 -19.29
N GLU A 171 -12.85 25.58 -18.41
CA GLU A 171 -12.28 24.23 -18.36
C GLU A 171 -13.12 23.31 -17.47
N SER A 172 -13.28 22.06 -17.92
CA SER A 172 -13.85 21.01 -17.08
C SER A 172 -12.90 20.66 -15.94
N LEU A 173 -13.45 20.22 -14.81
CA LEU A 173 -12.63 19.77 -13.67
C LEU A 173 -11.71 18.58 -14.04
N LYS A 174 -12.07 17.83 -15.10
CA LYS A 174 -11.22 16.81 -15.71
C LYS A 174 -10.03 17.40 -16.47
N GLN A 175 -10.15 18.57 -17.10
CA GLN A 175 -9.02 19.24 -17.74
C GLN A 175 -8.07 19.86 -16.71
N ALA A 176 -8.56 20.15 -15.50
CA ALA A 176 -7.72 20.54 -14.37
C ALA A 176 -6.70 19.45 -13.95
N LYS A 177 -6.76 18.24 -14.54
CA LYS A 177 -5.67 17.25 -14.55
C LYS A 177 -4.35 17.81 -15.12
N ARG A 178 -4.38 18.94 -15.86
CA ARG A 178 -3.17 19.72 -16.23
C ARG A 178 -2.30 20.05 -15.02
N CYS A 179 -2.89 20.17 -13.83
CA CYS A 179 -2.20 20.22 -12.53
C CYS A 179 -0.92 19.36 -12.50
N LEU A 180 -0.98 18.10 -12.92
CA LEU A 180 0.21 17.23 -12.97
C LEU A 180 1.26 17.69 -14.00
N LYS A 181 0.86 18.17 -15.17
CA LYS A 181 1.78 18.69 -16.19
C LYS A 181 2.45 20.00 -15.76
N ASP A 182 1.78 20.81 -14.94
CA ASP A 182 2.35 22.08 -14.48
C ASP A 182 3.38 21.84 -13.35
N PHE A 183 3.20 20.77 -12.57
CA PHE A 183 4.12 20.40 -11.49
C PHE A 183 5.33 19.59 -11.93
N PHE A 184 5.20 18.78 -12.99
CA PHE A 184 6.26 17.91 -13.47
C PHE A 184 6.73 18.35 -14.86
N LEU A 185 8.05 18.56 -14.99
CA LEU A 185 8.66 18.94 -16.28
C LEU A 185 8.67 17.75 -17.26
N ASP A 186 8.73 16.54 -16.72
CA ASP A 186 8.76 15.30 -17.49
C ASP A 186 7.34 14.74 -17.73
N ARG A 187 7.19 13.94 -18.78
CA ARG A 187 5.94 13.23 -19.05
C ARG A 187 5.76 12.10 -18.04
N ILE A 188 4.81 12.27 -17.13
CA ILE A 188 4.42 11.21 -16.19
C ILE A 188 3.33 10.33 -16.79
N HIS A 189 3.51 9.02 -16.65
CA HIS A 189 2.46 8.04 -16.91
C HIS A 189 1.58 7.91 -15.68
N VAL A 190 0.36 8.44 -15.79
CA VAL A 190 -0.63 8.45 -14.71
C VAL A 190 -1.84 7.61 -15.09
N GLU A 191 -2.18 6.67 -14.23
CA GLU A 191 -3.32 5.77 -14.38
C GLU A 191 -4.39 5.99 -13.31
N GLY A 192 -5.59 5.42 -13.54
CA GLY A 192 -6.68 5.36 -12.55
C GLY A 192 -7.36 6.68 -12.21
N LEU A 193 -7.20 7.71 -13.04
CA LEU A 193 -7.71 9.04 -12.76
C LEU A 193 -9.19 9.18 -13.17
N SER A 194 -10.08 8.97 -12.20
CA SER A 194 -11.54 9.10 -12.36
C SER A 194 -11.97 10.48 -12.91
N ASN A 195 -13.16 10.55 -13.48
CA ASN A 195 -13.78 11.81 -13.88
C ASN A 195 -14.47 12.51 -12.70
N ALA A 196 -14.86 11.74 -11.67
CA ALA A 196 -15.47 12.27 -10.46
C ALA A 196 -14.41 12.51 -9.39
N PRO A 197 -14.49 13.63 -8.64
CA PRO A 197 -13.67 13.82 -7.45
C PRO A 197 -14.12 12.82 -6.37
N PHE A 198 -13.17 12.33 -5.58
CA PHE A 198 -13.50 11.41 -4.49
C PHE A 198 -13.88 12.16 -3.19
N SER A 199 -13.42 13.41 -3.04
CA SER A 199 -13.70 14.24 -1.88
C SER A 199 -13.69 15.73 -2.23
N VAL A 200 -14.32 16.53 -1.37
CA VAL A 200 -14.41 17.99 -1.50
C VAL A 200 -14.10 18.63 -0.15
N PHE A 201 -13.28 19.68 -0.17
CA PHE A 201 -12.99 20.48 1.01
C PHE A 201 -13.18 21.97 0.71
N SER A 202 -13.95 22.66 1.55
CA SER A 202 -14.21 24.09 1.40
C SER A 202 -13.70 24.86 2.61
N TYR A 203 -13.05 26.00 2.37
CA TYR A 203 -12.62 26.91 3.43
C TYR A 203 -12.86 28.37 3.05
N LEU A 204 -13.05 29.20 4.07
CA LEU A 204 -13.28 30.63 3.91
C LEU A 204 -11.97 31.40 4.03
N TYR A 205 -11.78 32.41 3.18
CA TYR A 205 -10.60 33.26 3.26
C TYR A 205 -10.73 34.23 4.44
N PRO A 206 -9.68 34.40 5.26
CA PRO A 206 -9.65 35.44 6.29
C PRO A 206 -9.83 36.84 5.67
N ALA A 207 -10.49 37.77 6.37
CA ALA A 207 -10.81 39.09 5.84
C ALA A 207 -9.58 39.87 5.34
N LYS A 208 -8.46 39.77 6.07
CA LYS A 208 -7.16 40.37 5.71
C LYS A 208 -6.63 39.84 4.37
N LEU A 209 -6.82 38.55 4.11
CA LEU A 209 -6.38 37.91 2.88
C LEU A 209 -7.27 38.31 1.69
N ARG A 210 -8.58 38.42 1.90
CA ARG A 210 -9.52 38.87 0.85
C ARG A 210 -9.21 40.28 0.35
N GLN A 211 -8.89 41.18 1.27
CA GLN A 211 -8.48 42.55 0.93
C GLN A 211 -7.16 42.56 0.14
N ARG A 212 -6.18 41.75 0.56
CA ARG A 212 -4.87 41.65 -0.09
C ARG A 212 -4.93 41.06 -1.50
N LEU A 213 -5.69 39.98 -1.69
CA LEU A 213 -5.82 39.30 -2.98
C LEU A 213 -6.80 40.01 -3.94
N ARG A 214 -7.45 41.10 -3.50
CA ARG A 214 -8.47 41.87 -4.26
C ARG A 214 -9.53 40.98 -4.93
N THR A 215 -9.83 39.83 -4.31
CA THR A 215 -10.71 38.81 -4.87
C THR A 215 -12.14 39.07 -4.42
N ARG A 216 -13.10 38.96 -5.34
CA ARG A 216 -14.55 39.04 -5.01
C ARG A 216 -15.06 37.80 -4.26
N SER A 217 -14.25 36.75 -4.19
CA SER A 217 -14.61 35.43 -3.67
C SER A 217 -14.50 35.33 -2.15
N LYS A 218 -15.47 34.63 -1.53
CA LYS A 218 -15.54 34.47 -0.08
C LYS A 218 -14.61 33.37 0.45
N GLY A 219 -14.26 32.41 -0.39
CA GLY A 219 -13.47 31.24 -0.03
C GLY A 219 -13.13 30.39 -1.24
N ALA A 220 -12.53 29.23 -0.97
CA ALA A 220 -12.17 28.23 -1.94
C ALA A 220 -12.87 26.91 -1.68
N VAL A 221 -13.16 26.19 -2.77
CA VAL A 221 -13.58 24.80 -2.78
C VAL A 221 -12.54 24.00 -3.54
N ILE A 222 -11.96 23.01 -2.88
CA ILE A 222 -10.97 22.09 -3.44
C ILE A 222 -11.66 20.76 -3.73
N PHE A 223 -11.55 20.30 -4.96
CA PHE A 223 -11.99 18.98 -5.39
C PHE A 223 -10.78 18.05 -5.50
N PHE A 224 -10.82 16.92 -4.82
CA PHE A 224 -9.72 15.97 -4.81
C PHE A 224 -9.94 14.82 -5.78
N PHE A 225 -8.89 14.50 -6.53
CA PHE A 225 -8.83 13.39 -7.46
C PHE A 225 -7.74 12.41 -7.05
N LYS A 226 -7.94 11.13 -7.35
CA LYS A 226 -6.95 10.08 -7.11
C LYS A 226 -6.26 9.69 -8.41
N ALA A 227 -4.95 9.57 -8.37
CA ALA A 227 -4.09 9.23 -9.51
C ALA A 227 -3.03 8.21 -9.06
N PHE A 228 -2.61 7.31 -9.96
CA PHE A 228 -1.50 6.40 -9.71
C PHE A 228 -0.34 6.71 -10.65
N CYS A 229 0.87 6.79 -10.09
CA CYS A 229 2.13 6.96 -10.82
C CYS A 229 2.68 5.57 -11.14
N THR A 230 2.71 5.21 -12.42
CA THR A 230 3.32 3.95 -12.90
C THR A 230 4.80 4.16 -13.25
N THR A 231 5.26 5.41 -13.30
CA THR A 231 6.65 5.75 -13.63
C THR A 231 7.58 5.46 -12.45
N CYS A 232 8.66 4.69 -12.70
CA CYS A 232 9.72 4.36 -11.74
C CYS A 232 10.99 5.22 -11.89
N VAL A 233 10.95 6.26 -12.72
CA VAL A 233 12.10 7.14 -13.00
C VAL A 233 12.04 8.38 -12.08
N PRO A 234 13.18 8.91 -11.61
CA PRO A 234 13.21 10.16 -10.85
C PRO A 234 12.54 11.30 -11.62
N LEU A 235 11.56 11.94 -10.98
CA LEU A 235 10.75 12.98 -11.59
C LEU A 235 11.41 14.36 -11.45
N ARG A 236 11.56 15.10 -12.55
CA ARG A 236 11.96 16.51 -12.48
C ARG A 236 10.74 17.39 -12.21
N ILE A 237 10.80 18.11 -11.09
CA ILE A 237 9.72 18.97 -10.63
C ILE A 237 9.98 20.43 -10.99
N ASN A 238 8.92 21.14 -11.36
CA ASN A 238 8.96 22.56 -11.62
C ASN A 238 9.18 23.35 -10.31
N LYS A 239 10.37 23.94 -10.15
CA LYS A 239 10.79 24.68 -8.93
C LYS A 239 10.14 26.07 -8.80
N GLU A 240 9.52 26.55 -9.86
CA GLU A 240 8.81 27.83 -9.88
C GLU A 240 7.53 27.74 -9.03
N GLU A 241 6.75 26.69 -9.26
CA GLU A 241 5.48 26.43 -8.56
C GLU A 241 5.67 25.65 -7.24
N ILE A 242 6.64 24.74 -7.17
CA ILE A 242 6.89 23.90 -5.99
C ILE A 242 8.15 24.37 -5.26
N ALA A 243 7.99 24.73 -3.98
CA ALA A 243 9.11 25.03 -3.08
C ALA A 243 9.83 23.76 -2.62
N ASP A 244 9.05 22.76 -2.21
CA ASP A 244 9.57 21.48 -1.73
C ASP A 244 8.53 20.38 -1.94
N TYR A 245 8.98 19.13 -2.00
CA TYR A 245 8.12 17.98 -2.20
C TYR A 245 8.66 16.76 -1.44
N LYS A 246 7.75 15.85 -1.11
CA LYS A 246 8.07 14.58 -0.46
C LYS A 246 7.13 13.48 -0.91
N TRP A 247 7.64 12.26 -0.92
CA TRP A 247 6.84 11.05 -0.98
C TRP A 247 6.69 10.50 0.43
N VAL A 248 5.45 10.42 0.90
CA VAL A 248 5.15 10.05 2.27
C VAL A 248 4.28 8.82 2.34
N THR A 249 4.51 8.02 3.36
CA THR A 249 3.59 6.96 3.77
C THR A 249 2.30 7.55 4.32
N ALA A 250 1.30 6.70 4.50
CA ALA A 250 0.01 7.12 5.01
C ALA A 250 0.11 7.68 6.46
N GLU A 251 0.98 7.10 7.30
CA GLU A 251 1.22 7.56 8.67
C GLU A 251 1.95 8.92 8.69
N GLU A 252 3.02 9.04 7.90
CA GLU A 252 3.77 10.29 7.74
C GLU A 252 2.87 11.39 7.15
N PHE A 253 1.92 11.05 6.29
CA PHE A 253 0.94 12.00 5.74
C PHE A 253 0.10 12.64 6.86
N VAL A 254 -0.45 11.83 7.77
CA VAL A 254 -1.23 12.32 8.92
C VAL A 254 -0.34 13.16 9.83
N ALA A 255 0.91 12.73 10.06
CA ALA A 255 1.87 13.45 10.89
C ALA A 255 2.21 14.85 10.33
N ASN A 256 2.46 14.95 9.03
CA ASN A 256 2.79 16.22 8.37
C ASN A 256 1.60 17.19 8.30
N MET A 257 0.37 16.68 8.32
CA MET A 257 -0.85 17.49 8.18
C MET A 257 -1.56 17.82 9.50
N LYS A 258 -0.97 17.49 10.66
CA LYS A 258 -1.57 17.65 12.00
C LYS A 258 -2.22 19.02 12.28
N HIS A 259 -1.72 20.08 11.65
CA HIS A 259 -2.23 21.44 11.81
C HIS A 259 -3.61 21.68 11.14
N THR A 260 -4.08 20.77 10.29
CA THR A 260 -5.33 20.94 9.51
C THR A 260 -6.25 19.72 9.64
N LYS A 261 -6.76 19.46 10.86
CA LYS A 261 -7.65 18.31 11.14
C LYS A 261 -8.86 18.22 10.19
N SER A 262 -9.47 19.35 9.83
CA SER A 262 -10.60 19.38 8.89
C SER A 262 -10.20 18.95 7.47
N TYR A 263 -8.97 19.22 7.06
CA TYR A 263 -8.42 18.81 5.77
C TYR A 263 -8.12 17.29 5.77
N ILE A 264 -7.50 16.78 6.84
CA ILE A 264 -7.29 15.33 7.02
C ILE A 264 -8.63 14.58 7.03
N THR A 265 -9.65 15.12 7.71
CA THR A 265 -10.98 14.47 7.78
C THR A 265 -11.61 14.34 6.39
N ALA A 266 -11.48 15.38 5.55
CA ALA A 266 -11.93 15.33 4.17
C ALA A 266 -11.15 14.30 3.33
N LEU A 267 -9.90 14.02 3.70
CA LEU A 267 -9.02 13.08 3.01
C LEU A 267 -8.96 11.70 3.66
N SER A 268 -9.79 11.42 4.67
CA SER A 268 -9.80 10.13 5.37
C SER A 268 -10.06 8.94 4.44
N THR A 269 -10.80 9.16 3.35
CA THR A 269 -11.09 8.14 2.32
C THR A 269 -9.92 7.86 1.38
N LEU A 270 -8.80 8.60 1.47
CA LEU A 270 -7.63 8.37 0.63
C LEU A 270 -6.92 7.06 0.95
N PHE A 271 -6.82 6.75 2.24
CA PHE A 271 -6.14 5.57 2.74
C PHE A 271 -7.18 4.56 3.23
N PRO A 272 -7.04 3.27 2.90
CA PRO A 272 -7.80 2.22 3.54
C PRO A 272 -7.65 2.30 5.07
N PRO A 273 -8.73 2.08 5.84
CA PRO A 273 -8.71 2.25 7.29
C PRO A 273 -7.69 1.34 7.98
N TYR A 274 -7.38 0.17 7.42
CA TYR A 274 -6.41 -0.77 7.97
C TYR A 274 -4.96 -0.25 7.96
N ILE A 275 -4.63 0.68 7.04
CA ILE A 275 -3.29 1.28 6.98
C ILE A 275 -3.11 2.28 8.14
N MET A 276 -4.19 2.90 8.61
CA MET A 276 -4.17 3.86 9.71
C MET A 276 -4.12 3.19 11.10
N THR A 277 -4.34 1.88 11.17
CA THR A 277 -4.39 1.09 12.42
C THR A 277 -3.11 0.33 12.73
N LYS A 278 -2.01 0.52 11.97
CA LYS A 278 -0.74 -0.20 12.21
C LYS A 278 -0.15 0.04 13.61
N ASP A 279 -0.55 1.10 14.32
CA ASP A 279 -0.21 1.37 15.72
C ASP A 279 -1.11 0.67 16.76
N GLY A 280 -2.07 -0.17 16.35
CA GLY A 280 -3.18 -0.65 17.20
C GLY A 280 -3.21 -2.13 17.55
N PHE A 281 -2.13 -2.90 17.32
CA PHE A 281 -2.05 -4.30 17.74
C PHE A 281 -0.98 -4.51 18.83
N GLN A 282 -0.87 -3.58 19.76
CA GLN A 282 -0.62 -3.99 21.14
C GLN A 282 -1.98 -4.31 21.73
N SER A 283 -2.30 -5.60 21.75
CA SER A 283 -3.40 -6.12 22.55
C SER A 283 -3.17 -5.68 24.00
N GLU A 284 -3.90 -4.65 24.43
CA GLU A 284 -4.16 -4.46 25.86
C GLU A 284 -4.82 -5.75 26.34
N GLU A 285 -4.02 -6.60 26.98
CA GLU A 285 -4.53 -7.64 27.87
C GLU A 285 -5.51 -6.97 28.81
N THR A 286 -6.80 -7.17 28.55
CA THR A 286 -7.85 -6.75 29.45
C THR A 286 -7.73 -7.63 30.68
N VAL A 287 -6.92 -7.18 31.64
CA VAL A 287 -6.81 -7.78 32.97
C VAL A 287 -8.20 -7.72 33.60
N LEU A 288 -8.89 -8.86 33.58
CA LEU A 288 -10.11 -9.06 34.35
C LEU A 288 -9.80 -8.78 35.83
N PRO A 289 -10.52 -7.87 36.50
CA PRO A 289 -10.29 -7.62 37.91
C PRO A 289 -10.84 -8.79 38.73
N GLN A 290 -9.94 -9.68 39.15
CA GLN A 290 -10.19 -10.63 40.24
C GLN A 290 -10.37 -9.87 41.56
N LYS A 291 -11.57 -10.00 42.14
CA LYS A 291 -11.90 -10.20 43.57
C LYS A 291 -13.05 -9.30 44.04
N ARG A 292 -14.19 -9.92 44.34
CA ARG A 292 -14.90 -9.67 45.60
C ARG A 292 -15.20 -10.97 46.32
N LYS A 293 -14.77 -10.98 47.58
CA LYS A 293 -14.74 -12.08 48.56
C LYS A 293 -16.17 -12.56 48.86
N MET A 294 -16.40 -13.87 48.81
CA MET A 294 -17.50 -14.49 49.57
C MET A 294 -17.02 -14.76 51.00
N SER A 295 -17.81 -14.31 51.96
CA SER A 295 -17.62 -14.47 53.39
C SER A 295 -17.91 -15.92 53.82
N LEU A 296 -16.91 -16.60 54.39
CA LEU A 296 -17.10 -17.85 55.11
C LEU A 296 -17.57 -17.57 56.54
N SER A 297 -18.84 -17.90 56.80
CA SER A 297 -19.41 -17.97 58.15
C SER A 297 -18.93 -19.24 58.86
N LYS A 298 -18.26 -19.07 60.00
CA LYS A 298 -17.99 -20.15 60.97
C LYS A 298 -19.27 -20.49 61.73
N VAL A 299 -19.71 -21.76 61.71
CA VAL A 299 -20.60 -22.32 62.75
C VAL A 299 -20.23 -23.77 63.07
N ASN A 300 -19.63 -23.94 64.25
CA ASN A 300 -19.72 -25.01 65.24
C ASN A 300 -19.78 -26.50 64.84
N HIS A 301 -18.70 -27.22 65.15
CA HIS A 301 -18.74 -28.65 65.46
C HIS A 301 -19.29 -28.88 66.89
N LYS A 302 -20.42 -29.59 66.99
CA LYS A 302 -20.78 -30.35 68.19
C LYS A 302 -21.30 -31.74 67.78
N SER A 303 -20.47 -32.73 68.12
CA SER A 303 -20.80 -33.98 68.82
C SER A 303 -21.73 -35.04 68.18
N LEU A 304 -21.28 -36.29 68.34
CA LEU A 304 -22.02 -37.57 68.38
C LEU A 304 -22.41 -38.12 66.99
N ARG A 305 -22.26 -39.40 66.64
CA ARG A 305 -22.03 -40.65 67.37
C ARG A 305 -21.57 -41.70 66.33
N THR A 306 -20.87 -42.70 66.84
CA THR A 306 -20.69 -44.07 66.31
C THR A 306 -21.80 -44.58 65.39
N TYR A 307 -21.46 -45.40 64.39
CA TYR A 307 -21.78 -46.85 64.35
C TYR A 307 -20.92 -47.57 63.29
N LYS A 308 -20.37 -48.72 63.70
CA LYS A 308 -19.79 -49.79 62.88
C LYS A 308 -20.80 -50.28 61.82
N VAL A 309 -20.32 -50.68 60.64
CA VAL A 309 -20.07 -52.09 60.23
C VAL A 309 -18.92 -52.07 59.22
#